data_AF-A0A3D6CJY1-F1
#
_entry.id   AF-A0A3D6CJY1-F1
#
_cell.length_a   1.000
_cell.length_b   1.000
_cell.length_c   1.000
_cell.angle_alpha   90.00
_cell.angle_beta   90.00
_cell.angle_gamma   90.00
#
_symmetry.space_group_name_H-M   'P 1'
#
loop_
_entity.id
_entity.type
_entity.pdbx_description
1 polymer ?
#
loop_
_entity_poly.entity_id
_entity_poly.type
_entity_poly.pdbx_seq_one_letter_code
_entity_poly.pdbx_strand_id
1 'polypeptide(L)' 'IDTRSERLAKGFTFIENGSLGFSYKISNKTLLYLGSNIGHVSNLDFQMTNAGFSVIGFEAGISSVIK' A
#
# COMPACT_ATOMS: atom_id res chain seq x y z
N ILE A 1 -25.34 10.64 -3.82
CA ILE A 1 -23.89 10.59 -3.52
C ILE A 1 -23.33 9.55 -4.48
N ASP A 2 -22.72 10.03 -5.56
CA ASP A 2 -22.34 9.23 -6.73
C ASP A 2 -20.83 9.46 -6.93
N THR A 3 -20.05 9.01 -5.95
CA THR A 3 -18.62 9.33 -5.87
C THR A 3 -17.86 8.32 -6.73
N ARG A 4 -17.27 8.82 -7.82
CA ARG A 4 -16.48 8.13 -8.85
C ARG A 4 -15.44 7.11 -8.34
N SER A 5 -15.06 7.17 -7.07
CA SER A 5 -14.07 6.28 -6.42
C SER A 5 -14.49 4.80 -6.39
N GLU A 6 -15.78 4.48 -6.46
CA GLU A 6 -16.26 3.10 -6.31
C GLU A 6 -16.22 2.27 -7.62
N ARG A 7 -16.04 2.90 -8.80
CA ARG A 7 -16.03 2.19 -10.10
C ARG A 7 -14.76 1.38 -10.39
N LEU A 8 -13.79 1.35 -9.49
CA LEU A 8 -12.70 0.36 -9.49
C LEU A 8 -13.19 -1.05 -9.12
N ALA A 9 -14.42 -1.20 -8.60
CA ALA A 9 -14.97 -2.48 -8.14
C ALA A 9 -15.41 -3.47 -9.24
N LYS A 10 -15.08 -3.23 -10.52
CA LYS A 10 -15.43 -4.14 -11.62
C LYS A 10 -14.20 -4.63 -12.40
N GLY A 11 -13.18 -5.15 -11.70
CA GLY A 11 -12.01 -5.77 -12.35
C GLY A 11 -10.86 -6.04 -11.38
N PHE A 12 -9.79 -6.67 -11.90
CA PHE A 12 -8.51 -6.77 -11.21
C PHE A 12 -7.76 -5.43 -11.28
N THR A 13 -7.06 -5.06 -10.22
CA THR A 13 -6.22 -3.85 -10.15
C THR A 13 -4.82 -4.21 -9.68
N PHE A 14 -3.85 -3.39 -10.08
CA PHE A 14 -2.48 -3.43 -9.62
C PHE A 14 -2.27 -2.34 -8.58
N ILE A 15 -1.42 -2.61 -7.60
CA ILE A 15 -0.97 -1.63 -6.62
C ILE A 15 0.54 -1.53 -6.75
N GLU A 16 1.01 -0.35 -7.14
CA GLU A 16 2.42 0.01 -7.14
C GLU A 16 2.69 0.76 -5.84
N ASN A 17 3.53 0.20 -4.97
CA ASN A 17 3.79 0.77 -3.65
C ASN A 17 5.29 0.96 -3.44
N GLY A 18 5.67 2.16 -3.04
CA GLY A 18 7.03 2.50 -2.60
C GLY A 18 6.99 2.95 -1.15
N SER A 19 7.83 2.33 -0.32
CA SER A 19 7.96 2.69 1.09
C SER A 19 9.40 3.05 1.44
N LEU A 20 9.54 4.03 2.33
CA LEU A 20 10.82 4.46 2.88
C LEU A 20 10.67 4.66 4.38
N GLY A 21 11.59 4.10 5.16
CA GLY A 21 11.55 4.15 6.60
C GLY A 21 12.76 3.52 7.27
N PHE A 22 12.69 3.42 8.59
CA PHE A 22 13.73 2.84 9.44
C PHE A 22 13.20 1.60 10.14
N SER A 23 14.09 0.61 10.29
CA SER A 23 13.83 -0.59 11.08
C SER A 23 14.66 -0.55 12.36
N TYR A 24 14.01 -0.71 13.51
CA TYR A 24 14.62 -0.77 14.83
C TYR A 24 14.43 -2.16 15.45
N LYS A 25 15.51 -2.72 15.98
CA LYS A 25 15.48 -4.01 16.68
C LYS A 25 14.98 -3.82 18.11
N ILE A 26 13.75 -4.24 18.38
CA ILE A 26 13.17 -4.18 19.73
C ILE A 26 13.69 -5.35 20.58
N SER A 27 13.79 -6.54 19.98
CA SER A 27 14.20 -7.77 20.65
C SER A 27 15.03 -8.63 19.71
N ASN A 28 15.67 -9.68 20.22
CA ASN A 28 16.46 -10.61 19.40
C ASN A 28 15.70 -11.28 18.26
N LYS A 29 14.36 -11.33 18.34
CA LYS A 29 13.48 -11.94 17.35
C LYS A 29 12.52 -10.96 16.68
N THR A 30 12.49 -9.69 17.08
CA THR A 30 11.45 -8.73 16.69
C THR A 30 12.05 -7.44 16.15
N LEU A 31 11.51 -6.99 15.02
CA LEU A 31 11.84 -5.72 14.37
C LEU A 31 10.59 -4.86 14.29
N LEU A 32 10.75 -3.58 14.57
CA LEU A 32 9.75 -2.54 14.33
C LEU A 32 10.20 -1.72 13.14
N TYR A 33 9.34 -1.59 12.15
CA TYR A 33 9.50 -0.69 11.02
C TYR A 33 8.61 0.53 11.22
N LEU A 34 9.16 1.72 11.01
CA LEU A 34 8.41 2.97 10.94
C LEU A 34 8.83 3.71 9.68
N GLY A 35 7.86 4.16 8.89
CA GLY A 35 8.14 4.78 7.62
C GLY A 35 6.96 5.53 7.03
N SER A 36 7.11 5.88 5.77
CA SER A 36 6.09 6.48 4.94
C SER A 36 5.97 5.70 3.64
N ASN A 37 4.77 5.67 3.07
CA ASN A 37 4.51 5.04 1.78
C ASN A 37 3.86 6.02 0.80
N ILE A 38 4.10 5.75 -0.46
CA ILE A 38 3.31 6.24 -1.58
C ILE A 38 2.83 5.03 -2.38
N GLY A 39 1.53 4.98 -2.62
CA GLY A 39 0.88 3.92 -3.38
C GLY A 39 0.08 4.52 -4.52
N HIS A 40 0.09 3.86 -5.68
CA HIS A 40 -0.84 4.13 -6.77
C HIS A 40 -1.60 2.84 -7.11
N VAL A 41 -2.93 2.97 -7.26
CA VAL A 41 -3.80 1.86 -7.62
C VAL A 41 -4.42 2.15 -8.98
N SER A 42 -4.21 1.26 -9.94
CA SER A 42 -4.76 1.36 -11.30
C SER A 42 -4.98 -0.03 -11.90
N ASN A 43 -5.71 -0.13 -13.01
CA ASN A 43 -5.79 -1.38 -13.78
C ASN A 43 -4.81 -1.43 -14.97
N LEU A 44 -3.75 -0.59 -14.97
CA LEU A 44 -2.78 -0.44 -16.07
C LEU A 44 -3.44 -0.24 -17.45
N ASP A 45 -4.61 0.41 -17.50
CA ASP A 45 -5.42 0.63 -18.70
C ASP A 45 -5.89 -0.63 -19.43
N PHE A 46 -5.88 -1.80 -18.78
CA PHE A 46 -6.47 -3.02 -19.35
C PHE A 46 -7.99 -2.90 -19.61
N GLN A 47 -8.67 -1.97 -18.93
CA GLN A 47 -10.09 -1.68 -19.15
C GLN A 47 -10.42 -0.22 -18.86
N MET A 48 -11.14 0.46 -19.76
CA MET A 48 -11.70 1.78 -19.47
C MET A 48 -12.99 1.63 -18.63
N THR A 49 -13.26 2.45 -17.62
CA THR A 49 -12.57 3.64 -17.11
C THR A 49 -11.54 3.31 -16.02
N ASN A 50 -10.29 3.74 -16.19
CA ASN A 50 -9.20 3.57 -15.22
C ASN A 50 -8.77 4.91 -14.62
N ALA A 51 -9.60 5.49 -13.74
CA ALA A 51 -9.25 6.78 -13.13
C ALA A 51 -8.11 6.65 -12.10
N GLY A 52 -7.91 5.45 -11.54
CA GLY A 52 -6.95 5.17 -10.47
C GLY A 52 -7.13 6.04 -9.23
N PHE A 53 -6.29 5.82 -8.23
CA PHE A 53 -6.07 6.78 -7.14
C PHE A 53 -4.69 6.58 -6.52
N SER A 54 -4.17 7.64 -5.91
CA SER A 54 -2.92 7.59 -5.16
C SER A 54 -3.17 7.78 -3.67
N VAL A 55 -2.35 7.13 -2.86
CA VAL A 55 -2.34 7.24 -1.40
C VAL A 55 -0.94 7.63 -0.98
N ILE A 56 -0.84 8.57 -0.04
CA ILE A 56 0.37 8.86 0.70
C ILE A 56 0.07 8.68 2.18
N GLY A 57 0.94 7.99 2.90
CA GLY A 57 0.66 7.62 4.28
C GLY A 57 1.90 7.36 5.10
N PHE A 58 1.68 7.16 6.39
CA PHE A 58 2.67 6.66 7.33
C PHE A 58 2.42 5.18 7.60
N GLU A 59 3.50 4.45 7.88
CA GLU A 59 3.49 3.02 8.12
C GLU A 59 4.16 2.68 9.44
N ALA A 60 3.55 1.73 10.15
CA ALA A 60 4.16 1.05 11.29
C ALA A 60 3.98 -0.46 11.11
N GLY A 61 5.08 -1.20 11.16
CA GLY A 61 5.10 -2.66 10.94
C GLY A 61 5.88 -3.38 12.03
N ILE A 62 5.41 -4.56 12.43
CA ILE A 62 6.12 -5.45 13.36
C ILE A 62 6.41 -6.76 12.62
N SER A 63 7.68 -7.18 12.65
CA SER A 63 8.11 -8.47 12.12
C SER A 63 8.73 -9.31 13.22
N SER A 64 8.38 -10.59 13.28
CA SER A 64 8.89 -11.51 14.28
C SER A 64 9.28 -12.84 13.64
N VAL A 65 10.43 -13.39 14.04
CA VAL A 65 10.85 -14.73 13.62
C VAL A 65 10.18 -15.77 14.52
N ILE A 66 9.30 -16.59 13.93
CA ILE A 66 8.64 -17.72 14.59
C ILE A 66 9.44 -18.99 14.27
N LYS A 67 9.73 -19.80 15.29
CA LYS A 67 10.46 -21.07 15.19
C LYS A 67 9.48 -22.22 15.33
#